data_AF-A0A8B6HED9-F1
#
_entry.id   AF-A0A8B6HED9-F1
#
_cell.length_a   1.000
_cell.length_b   1.000
_cell.length_c   1.000
_cell.angle_alpha   90.00
_cell.angle_beta   90.00
_cell.angle_gamma   90.00
#
_symmetry.space_group_name_H-M   'P 1'
#
loop_
_entity.id
_entity.type
_entity.pdbx_description
1 polymer ?
#
loop_
_entity_poly.entity_id
_entity_poly.type
_entity_poly.pdbx_seq_one_letter_code
_entity_poly.pdbx_strand_id
1 'polypeptide(L)' 'IQQWSVLAIHNICKDNNENKGILAGLKFEGLAEESDMLKKYGIKAEVKDNKIIVKPPPENE' A
#
# COMPACT_ATOMS: atom_id res chain seq x y z
N ILE A 1 6.22 12.21 -16.54
CA ILE A 1 6.71 12.36 -15.15
C ILE A 1 7.22 11.04 -14.56
N GLN A 2 6.51 9.91 -14.73
CA GLN A 2 6.90 8.63 -14.10
C GLN A 2 8.31 8.11 -14.44
N GLN A 3 8.74 8.25 -15.70
CA GLN A 3 10.03 7.70 -16.14
C GLN A 3 11.24 8.34 -15.47
N TRP A 4 11.20 9.66 -15.24
CA TRP A 4 12.26 10.40 -14.53
C TRP A 4 12.32 10.02 -13.06
N SER A 5 11.17 9.82 -12.42
CA SER A 5 11.10 9.37 -11.03
C SER A 5 11.69 7.97 -10.87
N VAL A 6 11.39 7.04 -11.79
CA VAL A 6 11.98 5.69 -11.78
C VAL A 6 13.49 5.75 -11.93
N LEU A 7 14.01 6.55 -12.87
CA LEU A 7 15.46 6.68 -13.08
C LEU A 7 16.17 7.32 -11.87
N ALA A 8 15.58 8.34 -11.27
CA ALA A 8 16.12 8.98 -10.07
C ALA A 8 16.21 7.97 -8.90
N ILE A 9 15.13 7.22 -8.65
CA ILE A 9 15.11 6.17 -7.62
C ILE A 9 16.15 5.10 -7.92
N HIS A 10 16.23 4.63 -9.18
CA HIS A 10 17.23 3.64 -9.60
C HIS A 10 18.66 4.13 -9.34
N ASN A 11 18.98 5.37 -9.75
CA ASN A 11 20.32 5.93 -9.60
C ASN A 11 20.73 6.08 -8.13
N ILE A 12 19.82 6.50 -7.25
CA ILE A 12 20.07 6.64 -5.82
C ILE A 12 20.27 5.28 -5.13
N CYS A 13 19.74 4.20 -5.72
CA CYS A 13 19.75 2.87 -5.10
C CYS A 13 20.76 1.89 -5.70
N LYS A 14 21.21 2.07 -6.95
CA LYS A 14 22.00 1.09 -7.73
C LYS A 14 23.14 0.44 -6.91
N ASP A 15 23.92 1.25 -6.21
CA ASP A 15 25.08 0.82 -5.43
C ASP A 15 25.01 1.23 -3.95
N ASN A 16 23.82 1.56 -3.44
CA ASN A 16 23.61 1.94 -2.05
C ASN A 16 22.67 0.95 -1.34
N ASN A 17 23.25 0.09 -0.50
CA ASN A 17 22.50 -0.95 0.23
C ASN A 17 21.57 -0.38 1.31
N GLU A 18 21.89 0.77 1.89
CA GLU A 18 21.03 1.46 2.85
C GLU A 18 19.74 1.93 2.18
N ASN A 19 19.86 2.61 1.02
CA ASN A 19 18.71 3.07 0.25
C ASN A 19 17.86 1.91 -0.27
N LYS A 20 18.49 0.79 -0.68
CA LYS A 20 17.77 -0.45 -1.01
C LYS A 20 16.98 -0.97 0.20
N GLY A 21 17.57 -0.94 1.39
CA GLY A 21 16.92 -1.34 2.64
C GLY A 21 15.73 -0.46 2.99
N ILE A 22 15.86 0.87 2.83
CA ILE A 22 14.77 1.82 3.06
C ILE A 22 13.61 1.56 2.08
N LEU A 23 13.91 1.38 0.79
CA LEU A 23 12.90 1.03 -0.22
C LEU A 23 12.19 -0.29 0.09
N ALA A 24 12.93 -1.31 0.52
CA ALA A 24 12.36 -2.60 0.89
C ALA A 24 11.44 -2.52 2.12
N GLY A 25 11.68 -1.54 2.99
CA GLY A 25 10.84 -1.26 4.16
C GLY A 25 9.62 -0.39 3.87
N LEU A 26 9.49 0.19 2.67
CA LEU A 26 8.32 0.97 2.32
C LEU A 26 7.10 0.06 2.23
N LYS A 27 6.07 0.38 3.02
CA LYS A 27 4.76 -0.24 2.95
C LYS A 27 3.76 0.74 2.35
N PHE A 28 2.75 0.20 1.71
CA PHE A 28 1.61 1.00 1.27
C PHE A 28 0.78 1.40 2.50
N GLU A 29 1.04 2.60 3.00
CA GLU A 29 0.21 3.21 4.05
C GLU A 29 -1.06 3.79 3.41
N GLY A 30 -2.23 3.54 4.04
CA GLY A 30 -3.50 4.16 3.67
C GLY A 30 -4.45 3.35 2.76
N LEU A 31 -4.07 2.15 2.33
CA LEU A 31 -4.97 1.26 1.59
C LEU A 31 -5.50 0.16 2.52
N ALA A 32 -6.72 0.38 3.04
CA ALA A 32 -7.77 -0.60 3.36
C ALA A 32 -7.48 -1.91 4.13
N GLU A 33 -6.38 -2.62 3.92
CA GLU A 33 -6.08 -3.91 4.54
C GLU A 33 -5.82 -3.80 6.06
N GLU A 34 -5.38 -2.63 6.54
CA GLU A 34 -4.99 -2.44 7.95
C GLU A 34 -5.63 -1.22 8.63
N SER A 35 -6.68 -0.62 8.06
CA SER A 35 -7.38 0.44 8.78
C SER A 35 -8.11 -0.15 10.00
N ASP A 36 -7.54 0.02 11.19
CA ASP A 36 -8.16 -0.30 12.47
C ASP A 36 -9.57 0.32 12.60
N MET A 37 -9.79 1.44 11.91
CA MET A 37 -11.11 2.08 11.84
C MET A 37 -12.12 1.21 11.06
N LEU A 38 -11.77 0.68 9.89
CA LEU A 38 -12.68 -0.17 9.11
C LEU A 38 -13.00 -1.49 9.83
N LYS A 39 -11.98 -2.10 10.46
CA LYS A 39 -12.12 -3.31 11.27
C LYS A 39 -13.10 -3.11 12.43
N LYS A 40 -13.05 -1.95 13.12
CA LYS A 40 -13.99 -1.60 14.21
C LYS A 40 -15.45 -1.58 13.77
N TYR A 41 -15.73 -1.24 12.51
CA TYR A 41 -17.09 -1.20 11.96
C TYR A 41 -17.48 -2.49 11.22
N GLY A 42 -16.66 -3.55 11.28
CA GLY A 42 -16.92 -4.82 10.58
C GLY A 42 -16.81 -4.72 9.06
N ILE A 43 -16.24 -3.63 8.54
CA ILE A 43 -16.09 -3.39 7.12
C ILE A 43 -14.80 -4.07 6.66
N LYS A 44 -14.93 -5.00 5.70
CA LYS A 44 -13.77 -5.66 5.08
C LYS A 44 -13.39 -4.89 3.83
N ALA A 45 -12.12 -4.50 3.71
CA ALA A 45 -11.62 -3.85 2.52
C ALA A 45 -10.39 -4.61 1.99
N GLU A 46 -10.37 -4.86 0.69
CA GLU A 46 -9.35 -5.64 0.00
C GLU A 46 -8.78 -4.80 -1.15
N VAL A 47 -7.47 -4.86 -1.38
CA VAL A 47 -6.85 -4.24 -2.55
C VAL A 47 -6.79 -5.24 -3.68
N LYS A 48 -7.43 -4.93 -4.81
CA LYS A 48 -7.43 -5.75 -6.02
C LYS A 48 -7.26 -4.87 -7.25
N ASP A 49 -6.30 -5.20 -8.12
CA ASP A 49 -6.03 -4.47 -9.37
C ASP A 49 -5.85 -2.95 -9.15
N ASN A 50 -5.14 -2.57 -8.09
CA ASN A 50 -4.91 -1.18 -7.70
C ASN A 50 -6.20 -0.39 -7.35
N LYS A 51 -7.31 -1.11 -7.08
CA LYS A 51 -8.58 -0.57 -6.58
C LYS A 51 -8.85 -1.11 -5.17
N ILE A 52 -9.54 -0.31 -4.37
CA ILE A 52 -10.05 -0.74 -3.07
C ILE A 52 -11.45 -1.31 -3.27
N ILE A 53 -11.65 -2.57 -2.88
CA ILE A 53 -12.96 -3.20 -2.82
C ILE A 53 -13.42 -3.20 -1.38
N VAL A 54 -14.54 -2.53 -1.10
CA VAL A 54 -15.14 -2.47 0.24
C VAL A 54 -16.36 -3.38 0.27
N LYS A 55 -16.37 -4.35 1.18
CA LYS A 55 -17.51 -5.22 1.45
C LYS A 55 -18.23 -4.71 2.70
N PRO A 56 -19.56 -4.49 2.63
CA PRO A 56 -20.33 -4.12 3.80
C PRO A 56 -20.27 -5.24 4.85
N PRO A 57 -20.46 -4.93 6.14
CA PRO A 57 -20.63 -5.95 7.17
C PRO A 57 -21.84 -6.84 6.81
N PRO A 58 -21.82 -8.14 7.21
CA PRO A 58 -22.96 -9.02 7.00
C PRO A 58 -24.22 -8.40 7.62
N GLU A 59 -25.30 -8.31 6.87
CA GLU A 59 -26.61 -7.93 7.39
C GLU A 59 -27.01 -8.97 8.45
N ASN A 60 -27.30 -8.50 9.66
CA ASN A 60 -27.90 -9.37 10.68
C ASN A 60 -29.33 -9.69 10.20
N GLU A 61 -29.59 -10.95 9.86
CA GLU A 61 -30.95 -11.49 9.72
C GLU A 61 -31.74 -11.42 11.04
#